data_AF-A0A0B0EJ30-F1
#
_entry.id   AF-A0A0B0EJ30-F1
#
_cell.length_a   1.000
_cell.length_b   1.000
_cell.length_c   1.000
_cell.angle_alpha   90.00
_cell.angle_beta   90.00
_cell.angle_gamma   90.00
#
_symmetry.space_group_name_H-M   'P 1'
#
loop_
_entity.id
_entity.type
_entity.pdbx_description
1 polymer ?
#
loop_
_entity_poly.entity_id
_entity_poly.type
_entity_poly.pdbx_seq_one_letter_code
_entity_poly.pdbx_strand_id
1 'polypeptide(L)'
;MSKREAKCLRDLLIIRQHNRDKIDAVNQNLGSALGYKYVDGKRTNHPAIIIFVPDKIHIDFISPSQVVRKTFHAPDPQKKGCTIWCKVDVVRGGKAALEEKQVPLSNANVEIAENLRKGRIGLIGGVQLGGYDESGRGYSGTAACAVKDKSGKIYLLTNKHISGPVGRPIYHPSPEQYLIGRTKKA
;
A
#
# COMPACT_ATOMS: atom_id res chain seq x y z
N MET A 1 -27.25 -19.38 15.90
CA MET A 1 -25.98 -20.14 15.80
C MET A 1 -24.94 -19.47 16.67
N SER A 2 -24.23 -20.22 17.51
CA SER A 2 -23.20 -19.66 18.40
C SER A 2 -21.89 -19.42 17.63
N LYS A 3 -21.12 -18.38 17.99
CA LYS A 3 -19.81 -18.10 17.38
C LYS A 3 -18.75 -17.98 18.46
N ARG A 4 -17.56 -18.52 18.23
CA ARG A 4 -16.39 -18.34 19.12
C ARG A 4 -15.14 -17.98 18.36
N GLU A 5 -14.28 -17.17 18.96
CA GLU A 5 -12.96 -16.91 18.39
C GLU A 5 -12.10 -18.18 18.47
N ALA A 6 -11.20 -18.34 17.50
CA ALA A 6 -10.15 -19.34 17.52
C ALA A 6 -9.33 -19.19 18.81
N LYS A 7 -8.97 -20.29 19.44
CA LYS A 7 -8.17 -20.28 20.68
C LYS A 7 -6.85 -21.04 20.54
N CYS A 8 -6.70 -21.85 19.51
CA CYS A 8 -5.52 -22.66 19.29
C CYS A 8 -5.14 -22.74 17.80
N LEU A 9 -3.95 -23.26 17.53
CA LEU A 9 -3.44 -23.45 16.17
C LEU A 9 -4.37 -24.31 15.31
N ARG A 10 -5.00 -25.35 15.90
CA ARG A 10 -5.95 -26.23 15.22
C ARG A 10 -7.15 -25.45 14.66
N ASP A 11 -7.73 -24.55 15.45
CA ASP A 11 -8.84 -23.70 15.01
C ASP A 11 -8.43 -22.84 13.80
N LEU A 12 -7.25 -22.23 13.86
CA LEU A 12 -6.72 -21.41 12.76
C LEU A 12 -6.47 -22.23 11.48
N LEU A 13 -5.96 -23.46 11.60
CA LEU A 13 -5.77 -24.36 10.46
C LEU A 13 -7.11 -24.73 9.81
N ILE A 14 -8.13 -25.03 10.60
CA ILE A 14 -9.48 -25.32 10.10
C ILE A 14 -10.06 -24.10 9.38
N ILE A 15 -9.97 -22.91 9.98
CA ILE A 15 -10.46 -21.67 9.37
C ILE A 15 -9.72 -21.38 8.06
N ARG A 16 -8.39 -21.54 8.03
CA ARG A 16 -7.57 -21.32 6.83
C ARG A 16 -7.96 -22.29 5.72
N GLN A 17 -8.09 -23.58 6.02
CA GLN A 17 -8.46 -24.59 5.04
C GLN A 17 -9.85 -24.32 4.46
N HIS A 18 -10.82 -23.97 5.31
CA HIS A 18 -12.19 -23.67 4.88
C HIS A 18 -12.31 -22.40 4.04
N ASN A 19 -11.34 -21.48 4.12
CA ASN A 19 -11.33 -20.23 3.37
C ASN A 19 -10.22 -20.19 2.31
N ARG A 20 -9.69 -21.35 1.89
CA ARG A 20 -8.55 -21.45 0.99
C ARG A 20 -8.75 -20.67 -0.32
N ASP A 21 -9.88 -20.87 -0.99
CA ASP A 21 -10.19 -20.19 -2.26
C ASP A 21 -10.22 -18.66 -2.10
N LYS A 22 -10.71 -18.16 -0.96
CA LYS A 22 -10.76 -16.72 -0.66
C LYS A 22 -9.38 -16.16 -0.35
N ILE A 23 -8.50 -16.96 0.26
CA ILE A 23 -7.10 -16.58 0.52
C ILE A 23 -6.32 -16.56 -0.79
N ASP A 24 -6.52 -17.56 -1.65
CA ASP A 24 -5.82 -17.69 -2.92
C ASP A 24 -6.30 -16.66 -3.96
N ALA A 25 -7.56 -16.21 -3.87
CA ALA A 25 -8.09 -15.13 -4.70
C ALA A 25 -7.53 -13.72 -4.37
N VAL A 26 -6.81 -13.54 -3.25
CA VAL A 26 -6.26 -12.24 -2.87
C VAL A 26 -5.21 -11.78 -3.88
N ASN A 27 -5.24 -10.49 -4.22
CA ASN A 27 -4.37 -9.88 -5.22
C ASN A 27 -2.90 -10.31 -5.09
N GLN A 28 -2.42 -11.04 -6.10
CA GLN A 28 -1.04 -11.54 -6.21
C GLN A 28 -0.56 -12.23 -4.92
N ASN A 29 -1.45 -12.99 -4.25
CA ASN A 29 -1.17 -13.68 -2.98
C ASN A 29 0.20 -14.36 -2.99
N LEU A 30 1.08 -13.94 -2.09
CA LEU A 30 2.43 -14.49 -1.92
C LEU A 30 2.47 -15.65 -0.92
N GLY A 31 1.37 -15.87 -0.21
CA GLY A 31 1.22 -16.91 0.79
C GLY A 31 0.42 -16.46 2.00
N SER A 32 0.23 -17.38 2.94
CA SER A 32 -0.43 -17.10 4.21
C SER A 32 0.28 -17.78 5.37
N ALA A 33 0.29 -17.11 6.52
CA ALA A 33 0.78 -17.61 7.80
C ALA A 33 -0.32 -17.55 8.86
N LEU A 34 -0.06 -18.22 9.99
CA LEU A 34 -0.91 -18.21 11.18
C LEU A 34 -0.18 -17.45 12.28
N GLY A 35 -0.90 -16.62 13.03
CA GLY A 35 -0.28 -15.84 14.10
C GLY A 35 -1.29 -14.99 14.85
N TYR A 36 -0.88 -13.77 15.17
CA TYR A 36 -1.69 -12.79 15.89
C TYR A 36 -1.86 -11.54 15.04
N LYS A 37 -2.98 -10.85 15.22
CA LYS A 37 -3.26 -9.58 14.54
C LYS A 37 -2.30 -8.50 15.03
N TYR A 38 -1.80 -7.68 14.11
CA TYR A 38 -1.06 -6.46 14.43
C TYR A 38 -1.94 -5.23 14.21
N VAL A 39 -1.80 -4.25 15.09
CA VAL A 39 -2.44 -2.93 14.99
C VAL A 39 -1.38 -1.89 15.36
N ASP A 40 -1.14 -0.92 14.49
CA ASP A 40 -0.16 0.15 14.70
C ASP A 40 1.24 -0.36 15.11
N GLY A 41 1.68 -1.44 14.47
CA GLY A 41 2.97 -2.08 14.74
C GLY A 41 3.02 -2.91 16.03
N LYS A 42 1.94 -2.97 16.81
CA LYS A 42 1.85 -3.74 18.05
C LYS A 42 1.09 -5.04 17.84
N ARG A 43 1.66 -6.13 18.34
CA ARG A 43 1.01 -7.45 18.37
C ARG A 43 -0.17 -7.40 19.34
N THR A 44 -1.34 -7.87 18.91
CA THR A 44 -2.52 -8.05 19.77
C THR A 44 -2.63 -9.49 20.25
N ASN A 45 -3.61 -9.77 21.11
CA ASN A 45 -3.93 -11.14 21.57
C ASN A 45 -4.97 -11.83 20.68
N HIS A 46 -5.39 -11.22 19.57
CA HIS A 46 -6.36 -11.82 18.65
C HIS A 46 -5.67 -12.76 17.66
N PRO A 47 -6.04 -14.05 17.61
CA PRO A 47 -5.52 -14.98 16.62
C PRO A 47 -5.93 -14.55 15.21
N ALA A 48 -4.99 -14.66 14.27
CA ALA A 48 -5.17 -14.17 12.92
C ALA A 48 -4.57 -15.09 11.85
N ILE A 49 -5.19 -15.08 10.68
CA ILE A 49 -4.58 -15.52 9.43
C ILE A 49 -3.93 -14.28 8.80
N ILE A 50 -2.64 -14.38 8.54
CA ILE A 50 -1.83 -13.30 7.94
C ILE A 50 -1.68 -13.63 6.46
N ILE A 51 -2.10 -12.73 5.58
CA ILE A 51 -1.99 -12.87 4.12
C ILE A 51 -0.90 -11.94 3.63
N PHE A 52 0.03 -12.48 2.84
CA PHE A 52 1.13 -11.72 2.25
C PHE A 52 0.76 -11.28 0.84
N VAL A 53 0.91 -9.98 0.58
CA VAL A 53 0.65 -9.36 -0.72
C VAL A 53 1.85 -8.51 -1.15
N PRO A 54 2.13 -8.36 -2.44
CA PRO A 54 3.23 -7.52 -2.93
C PRO A 54 3.00 -6.05 -2.60
N ASP A 55 1.75 -5.59 -2.69
CA ASP A 55 1.35 -4.22 -2.39
C ASP A 55 -0.01 -4.17 -1.69
N LYS A 56 -0.15 -3.18 -0.80
CA LYS A 56 -1.44 -2.85 -0.18
C LYS A 56 -2.15 -1.83 -1.07
N ILE A 57 -3.16 -2.30 -1.79
CA ILE A 57 -3.99 -1.47 -2.66
C ILE A 57 -5.23 -1.03 -1.88
N HIS A 58 -5.68 0.21 -2.08
CA HIS A 58 -6.90 0.70 -1.45
C HIS A 58 -8.13 -0.06 -1.98
N ILE A 59 -9.14 -0.27 -1.12
CA ILE A 59 -10.27 -1.19 -1.39
C ILE A 59 -11.06 -0.84 -2.66
N ASP A 60 -11.10 0.44 -3.03
CA ASP A 60 -11.83 0.93 -4.21
C ASP A 60 -11.13 0.60 -5.54
N PHE A 61 -9.84 0.22 -5.52
CA PHE A 61 -9.07 -0.12 -6.72
C PHE A 61 -8.83 -1.64 -6.85
N ILE A 62 -9.44 -2.45 -5.99
CA ILE A 62 -9.36 -3.91 -6.09
C ILE A 62 -10.73 -4.47 -6.45
N SER A 63 -10.74 -5.51 -7.28
CA SER A 63 -11.98 -6.22 -7.58
C SER A 63 -12.60 -6.75 -6.27
N PRO A 64 -13.93 -6.71 -6.10
CA PRO A 64 -14.61 -7.24 -4.91
C PRO A 64 -14.22 -8.69 -4.57
N SER A 65 -13.85 -9.50 -5.57
CA SER A 65 -13.39 -10.87 -5.38
C SER A 65 -12.00 -10.99 -4.73
N GLN A 66 -11.18 -9.95 -4.83
CA GLN A 66 -9.81 -9.89 -4.30
C GLN A 66 -9.72 -9.18 -2.94
N VAL A 67 -10.84 -8.61 -2.47
CA VAL A 67 -10.92 -7.91 -1.19
C VAL A 67 -10.72 -8.90 -0.04
N VAL A 68 -9.72 -8.62 0.79
CA VAL A 68 -9.49 -9.38 2.01
C VAL A 68 -10.55 -9.02 3.05
N ARG A 69 -11.31 -10.02 3.51
CA ARG A 69 -12.30 -9.84 4.59
C ARG A 69 -11.60 -9.60 5.92
N LYS A 70 -12.21 -8.81 6.80
CA LYS A 70 -11.68 -8.53 8.16
C LYS A 70 -11.64 -9.77 9.07
N THR A 71 -12.50 -10.76 8.80
CA THR A 71 -12.59 -12.02 9.54
C THR A 71 -12.87 -13.20 8.62
N PHE A 72 -12.34 -14.35 8.99
CA PHE A 72 -12.70 -15.64 8.39
C PHE A 72 -13.46 -16.50 9.39
N HIS A 73 -14.28 -17.39 8.86
CA HIS A 73 -15.20 -18.23 9.61
C HIS A 73 -15.16 -19.66 9.08
N ALA A 74 -15.36 -20.64 9.95
CA ALA A 74 -15.56 -22.04 9.58
C ALA A 74 -16.52 -22.73 10.56
N PRO A 75 -17.22 -23.80 10.17
CA PRO A 75 -17.95 -24.65 11.10
C PRO A 75 -17.02 -25.20 12.20
N ASP A 76 -17.49 -25.23 13.46
CA ASP A 76 -16.76 -25.85 14.55
C ASP A 76 -16.93 -27.38 14.47
N PRO A 77 -15.86 -28.17 14.27
CA PRO A 77 -15.96 -29.62 14.21
C PRO A 77 -16.31 -30.26 15.56
N GLN A 78 -16.10 -29.56 16.68
CA GLN A 78 -16.38 -30.09 18.02
C GLN A 78 -17.78 -29.74 18.53
N LYS A 79 -18.45 -28.75 17.92
CA LYS A 79 -19.75 -28.26 18.39
C LYS A 79 -20.69 -27.97 17.23
N LYS A 80 -21.62 -28.89 16.98
CA LYS A 80 -22.65 -28.75 15.94
C LYS A 80 -23.44 -27.44 16.14
N GLY A 81 -23.61 -26.66 15.07
CA GLY A 81 -24.29 -25.36 15.11
C GLY A 81 -23.45 -24.20 15.71
N CYS A 82 -22.15 -24.43 15.94
CA CYS A 82 -21.17 -23.41 16.30
C CYS A 82 -20.26 -23.06 15.11
N THR A 83 -19.84 -21.80 15.04
CA THR A 83 -18.87 -21.31 14.04
C THR A 83 -17.64 -20.78 14.75
N ILE A 84 -16.46 -21.22 14.32
CA ILE A 84 -15.18 -20.67 14.75
C ILE A 84 -14.75 -19.53 13.82
N TRP A 85 -14.09 -18.52 14.37
CA TRP A 85 -13.65 -17.37 13.59
C TRP A 85 -12.31 -16.81 14.04
N CYS A 86 -11.61 -16.12 13.15
CA CYS A 86 -10.38 -15.40 13.48
C CYS A 86 -10.30 -14.08 12.71
N LYS A 87 -9.42 -13.18 13.17
CA LYS A 87 -9.09 -11.96 12.41
C LYS A 87 -8.28 -12.32 11.15
N VAL A 88 -8.27 -11.42 10.19
CA VAL A 88 -7.35 -11.47 9.07
C VAL A 88 -6.45 -10.24 9.13
N ASP A 89 -5.19 -10.46 8.80
CA ASP A 89 -4.22 -9.39 8.61
C ASP A 89 -3.62 -9.44 7.21
N VAL A 90 -3.30 -8.27 6.68
CA VAL A 90 -2.67 -8.14 5.37
C VAL A 90 -1.33 -7.46 5.58
N VAL A 91 -0.28 -8.20 5.23
CA VAL A 91 1.10 -7.74 5.37
C VAL A 91 1.69 -7.61 3.98
N ARG A 92 2.35 -6.48 3.74
CA ARG A 92 3.13 -6.31 2.53
C ARG A 92 4.37 -7.19 2.66
N GLY A 93 4.55 -8.12 1.74
CA GLY A 93 5.74 -8.95 1.62
C GLY A 93 6.25 -8.88 0.19
N GLY A 94 7.52 -9.17 -0.02
CA GLY A 94 8.04 -9.50 -1.34
C GLY A 94 8.75 -10.83 -1.23
N LYS A 95 8.81 -11.60 -2.32
CA LYS A 95 10.02 -12.41 -2.50
C LYS A 95 11.17 -11.43 -2.40
N ALA A 96 12.21 -11.76 -1.65
CA ALA A 96 13.49 -11.08 -1.86
C ALA A 96 13.72 -11.16 -3.36
N ALA A 97 13.61 -10.03 -4.06
CA ALA A 97 14.06 -9.97 -5.43
C ALA A 97 15.51 -10.47 -5.36
N LEU A 98 15.91 -11.36 -6.27
CA LEU A 98 17.31 -11.44 -6.63
C LEU A 98 17.75 -10.00 -6.78
N GLU A 99 18.66 -9.59 -5.89
CA GLU A 99 18.96 -8.20 -5.60
C GLU A 99 19.01 -7.38 -6.90
N GLU A 100 17.98 -6.58 -7.18
CA GLU A 100 18.26 -5.37 -7.94
C GLU A 100 19.21 -4.62 -7.02
N LYS A 101 20.50 -4.61 -7.39
CA LYS A 101 21.56 -3.89 -6.68
C LYS A 101 20.98 -2.55 -6.25
N GLN A 102 20.59 -2.43 -4.99
CA GLN A 102 20.17 -1.15 -4.43
C GLN A 102 21.45 -0.34 -4.43
N VAL A 103 21.58 0.54 -5.43
CA VAL A 103 22.63 1.53 -5.44
C VAL A 103 22.48 2.29 -4.12
N PRO A 104 23.50 2.28 -3.24
CA PRO A 104 23.39 2.94 -1.96
C PRO A 104 22.95 4.39 -2.17
N LEU A 105 21.86 4.78 -1.53
CA LEU A 105 21.43 6.17 -1.56
C LEU A 105 22.55 7.02 -0.96
N SER A 106 22.86 8.14 -1.62
CA SER A 106 23.73 9.14 -1.01
C SER A 106 23.12 9.63 0.31
N ASN A 107 23.95 10.13 1.24
CA ASN A 107 23.47 10.66 2.53
C ASN A 107 22.37 11.71 2.37
N ALA A 108 22.45 12.54 1.32
CA ALA A 108 21.40 13.51 0.97
C ALA A 108 20.08 12.83 0.59
N ASN A 109 20.11 11.73 -0.15
CA ASN A 109 18.90 10.99 -0.52
C ASN A 109 18.29 10.21 0.66
N VAL A 110 19.12 9.74 1.59
CA VAL A 110 18.66 9.13 2.84
C VAL A 110 17.89 10.14 3.68
N GLU A 111 18.43 11.35 3.86
CA GLU A 111 17.78 12.43 4.61
C GLU A 111 16.42 12.82 4.01
N ILE A 112 16.32 12.88 2.68
CA ILE A 112 15.06 13.16 1.98
C ILE A 112 14.06 12.02 2.20
N ALA A 113 14.48 10.77 2.05
CA ALA A 113 13.62 9.61 2.28
C ALA A 113 13.08 9.58 3.72
N GLU A 114 13.91 9.94 4.70
CA GLU A 114 13.45 10.07 6.08
C GLU A 114 12.45 11.21 6.26
N ASN A 115 12.70 12.39 5.69
CA ASN A 115 11.80 13.53 5.81
C ASN A 115 10.46 13.30 5.10
N LEU A 116 10.45 12.55 3.99
CA LEU A 116 9.24 12.07 3.31
C LEU A 116 8.45 11.10 4.19
N ARG A 117 9.12 10.11 4.79
CA ARG A 117 8.48 9.15 5.73
C ARG A 117 7.93 9.83 6.99
N LYS A 118 8.62 10.86 7.48
CA LYS A 118 8.22 11.66 8.64
C LYS A 118 7.16 12.72 8.30
N GLY A 119 6.73 12.83 7.04
CA GLY A 119 5.71 13.79 6.61
C GLY A 119 6.14 15.27 6.73
N ARG A 120 7.45 15.55 6.85
CA ARG A 120 7.98 16.90 7.01
C ARG A 120 8.08 17.67 5.69
N ILE A 121 8.15 16.94 4.57
CA ILE A 121 8.01 17.48 3.23
C ILE A 121 6.54 17.32 2.85
N GLY A 122 5.80 18.43 2.75
CA GLY A 122 4.36 18.46 2.47
C GLY A 122 3.94 17.93 1.08
N LEU A 123 4.89 17.38 0.31
CA LEU A 123 4.68 16.76 -0.98
C LEU A 123 5.38 15.39 -0.96
N ILE A 124 4.60 14.34 -0.78
CA ILE A 124 5.09 12.96 -0.71
C ILE A 124 5.08 12.30 -2.09
N GLY A 125 5.95 11.30 -2.27
CA GLY A 125 5.84 10.41 -3.43
C GLY A 125 4.43 9.80 -3.50
N GLY A 126 3.85 9.77 -4.69
CA GLY A 126 2.46 9.40 -4.92
C GLY A 126 1.46 10.56 -4.89
N VAL A 127 1.88 11.80 -4.57
CA VAL A 127 0.98 12.96 -4.65
C VAL A 127 0.49 13.16 -6.07
N GLN A 128 -0.82 13.38 -6.21
CA GLN A 128 -1.45 13.59 -7.49
C GLN A 128 -1.12 15.00 -7.99
N LEU A 129 -0.70 15.08 -9.24
CA LEU A 129 -0.29 16.29 -9.94
C LEU A 129 -1.18 16.44 -11.18
N GLY A 130 -1.50 17.67 -11.56
CA GLY A 130 -2.24 17.90 -12.79
C GLY A 130 -2.10 19.32 -13.30
N GLY A 131 -2.59 19.55 -14.52
CA GLY A 131 -2.61 20.86 -15.13
C GLY A 131 -3.26 20.80 -16.49
N TYR A 132 -3.09 21.87 -17.27
CA TYR A 132 -3.61 21.98 -18.63
C TYR A 132 -2.45 22.18 -19.60
N ASP A 133 -2.53 21.52 -20.75
CA ASP A 133 -1.63 21.81 -21.87
C ASP A 133 -2.03 23.12 -22.57
N GLU A 134 -1.25 23.55 -23.56
CA GLU A 134 -1.50 24.78 -24.33
C GLU A 134 -2.84 24.75 -25.10
N SER A 135 -3.40 23.57 -25.34
CA SER A 135 -4.71 23.39 -25.96
C SER A 135 -5.87 23.35 -24.94
N GLY A 136 -5.58 23.57 -23.65
CA GLY A 136 -6.56 23.50 -22.57
C GLY A 136 -6.96 22.07 -22.18
N ARG A 137 -6.26 21.05 -22.66
CA ARG A 137 -6.53 19.65 -22.27
C ARG A 137 -5.89 19.36 -20.92
N GLY A 138 -6.72 18.86 -20.00
CA GLY A 138 -6.29 18.44 -18.68
C GLY A 138 -5.38 17.21 -18.75
N TYR A 139 -4.32 17.21 -17.95
CA TYR A 139 -3.50 16.03 -17.69
C TYR A 139 -3.38 15.83 -16.18
N SER A 140 -3.25 14.57 -15.77
CA SER A 140 -3.07 14.20 -14.37
C SER A 140 -2.16 12.98 -14.25
N GLY A 141 -1.44 12.91 -13.14
CA GLY A 141 -0.58 11.78 -12.79
C GLY A 141 -0.02 11.96 -11.39
N THR A 142 1.12 11.35 -11.10
CA THR A 142 1.71 11.36 -9.75
C THR A 142 3.17 11.77 -9.75
N ALA A 143 3.60 12.43 -8.68
CA ALA A 143 5.02 12.59 -8.39
C ALA A 143 5.60 11.24 -7.95
N ALA A 144 6.72 10.82 -8.53
CA ALA A 144 7.43 9.62 -8.10
C ALA A 144 8.11 9.85 -6.74
N CYS A 145 8.92 10.92 -6.63
CA CYS A 145 9.58 11.29 -5.39
C CYS A 145 10.03 12.76 -5.41
N ALA A 146 10.31 13.30 -4.22
CA ALA A 146 11.01 14.57 -4.07
C ALA A 146 12.53 14.34 -4.08
N VAL A 147 13.28 15.22 -4.72
CA VAL A 147 14.75 15.23 -4.75
C VAL A 147 15.27 16.62 -4.41
N LYS A 148 16.50 16.72 -3.93
CA LYS A 148 17.14 18.00 -3.55
C LYS A 148 18.44 18.16 -4.34
N ASP A 149 18.66 19.33 -4.94
CA ASP A 149 19.95 19.60 -5.58
C ASP A 149 21.01 20.04 -4.56
N LYS A 150 22.24 20.23 -5.03
CA LYS A 150 23.38 20.68 -4.20
C LYS A 150 23.16 22.06 -3.56
N SER A 151 22.29 22.90 -4.12
CA SER A 151 21.94 24.21 -3.57
C SER A 151 20.86 24.14 -2.49
N GLY A 152 20.27 22.96 -2.31
CA GLY A 152 19.22 22.70 -1.35
C GLY A 152 17.80 22.91 -1.88
N LYS A 153 17.66 23.16 -3.18
CA LYS A 153 16.35 23.33 -3.82
C LYS A 153 15.67 21.98 -4.03
N ILE A 154 14.38 21.91 -3.72
CA ILE A 154 13.56 20.69 -3.86
C ILE A 154 12.92 20.65 -5.25
N TYR A 155 12.93 19.46 -5.85
CA TYR A 155 12.28 19.15 -7.12
C TYR A 155 11.41 17.91 -6.95
N LEU A 156 10.41 17.76 -7.82
CA LEU A 156 9.61 16.54 -7.92
C LEU A 156 9.99 15.81 -9.21
N LEU A 157 10.33 14.53 -9.10
CA LEU A 157 10.44 13.65 -10.25
C LEU A 157 9.04 13.15 -10.62
N THR A 158 8.69 13.24 -11.90
CA THR A 158 7.38 12.81 -12.43
C THR A 158 7.58 11.95 -13.67
N ASN A 159 6.53 11.23 -14.09
CA ASN A 159 6.54 10.58 -15.40
C ASN A 159 6.58 11.62 -16.54
N LYS A 160 7.19 11.24 -17.68
CA LYS A 160 7.38 12.11 -18.86
C LYS A 160 6.07 12.70 -19.42
N HIS A 161 4.99 11.92 -19.38
CA HIS A 161 3.67 12.38 -19.85
C HIS A 161 3.06 13.47 -18.95
N ILE A 162 3.54 13.61 -17.70
CA ILE A 162 3.11 14.64 -16.75
C ILE A 162 3.99 15.88 -16.85
N SER A 163 5.30 15.70 -17.03
CA SER A 163 6.24 16.84 -17.07
C SER A 163 6.03 17.71 -18.31
N GLY A 164 5.67 17.13 -19.46
CA GLY A 164 5.49 17.89 -20.69
C GLY A 164 6.75 18.70 -21.10
N PRO A 165 6.60 19.81 -21.84
CA PRO A 165 7.67 20.72 -22.22
C PRO A 165 8.17 21.52 -21.00
N VAL A 166 9.40 22.02 -21.12
CA VAL A 166 10.06 22.85 -20.09
C VAL A 166 9.26 24.13 -19.84
N GLY A 167 9.12 24.50 -18.57
CA GLY A 167 8.41 25.72 -18.15
C GLY A 167 6.92 25.53 -17.92
N ARG A 168 6.35 24.36 -18.25
CA ARG A 168 4.93 24.06 -18.03
C ARG A 168 4.59 24.12 -16.54
N PRO A 169 3.52 24.84 -16.14
CA PRO A 169 3.08 24.89 -14.76
C PRO A 169 2.41 23.57 -14.34
N ILE A 170 2.72 23.11 -13.14
CA ILE A 170 2.13 21.94 -12.50
C ILE A 170 1.32 22.41 -11.29
N TYR A 171 0.08 21.94 -11.17
CA TYR A 171 -0.87 22.34 -10.14
C TYR A 171 -1.26 21.16 -9.25
N HIS A 172 -1.75 21.49 -8.05
CA HIS A 172 -2.44 20.53 -7.20
C HIS A 172 -3.85 20.25 -7.75
N PRO A 173 -4.33 19.00 -7.82
CA PRO A 173 -5.61 18.65 -8.44
C PRO A 173 -6.86 18.98 -7.59
N SER A 174 -6.69 19.56 -6.40
CA SER A 174 -7.80 20.08 -5.58
C SER A 174 -8.46 21.30 -6.26
N PRO A 175 -9.77 21.55 -6.05
CA PRO A 175 -10.56 22.61 -6.69
C PRO A 175 -10.05 24.06 -6.60
N GLU A 176 -8.93 24.35 -5.93
CA GLU A 176 -8.29 25.67 -5.87
C GLU A 176 -6.94 25.74 -6.62
N GLN A 177 -6.54 24.67 -7.32
CA GLN A 177 -5.39 24.58 -8.24
C GLN A 177 -4.16 25.42 -7.85
N TYR A 178 -3.58 25.13 -6.68
CA TYR A 178 -2.35 25.77 -6.25
C TYR A 178 -1.18 25.40 -7.16
N LEU A 179 -0.44 26.40 -7.64
CA LEU A 179 0.79 26.19 -8.42
C LEU A 179 1.84 25.50 -7.54
N ILE A 180 2.21 24.28 -7.91
CA ILE A 180 3.26 23.51 -7.23
C ILE A 180 4.63 23.89 -7.79
N GLY A 181 4.74 24.13 -9.10
CA GLY A 181 5.99 24.51 -9.71
C GLY A 181 5.96 24.51 -11.23
N ARG A 182 7.14 24.64 -11.85
CA ARG A 182 7.32 24.57 -13.30
C ARG A 182 8.32 23.50 -13.67
N THR A 183 8.08 22.84 -14.78
CA THR A 183 8.94 21.77 -15.28
C THR A 183 10.29 22.33 -15.72
N LYS A 184 11.35 21.58 -15.45
CA LYS A 184 12.72 21.92 -15.84
C LYS A 184 13.31 20.73 -16.58
N LYS A 185 14.20 20.98 -17.53
CA LYS A 185 15.01 19.92 -18.12
C LYS A 185 15.92 19.35 -17.02
N ALA A 186 15.90 18.03 -16.88
CA ALA A 186 16.83 17.30 -16.03
C ALA A 186 18.26 17.48 -16.54
#